data_AF-A0A2V8SV99-F1
#
_entry.id   AF-A0A2V8SV99-F1
#
_cell.length_a   1.000
_cell.length_b   1.000
_cell.length_c   1.000
_cell.angle_alpha   90.00
_cell.angle_beta   90.00
_cell.angle_gamma   90.00
#
_symmetry.space_group_name_H-M   'P 1'
#
loop_
_entity.id
_entity.type
_entity.pdbx_description
1 polymer ?
#
loop_
_entity_poly.entity_id
_entity_poly.type
_entity_poly.pdbx_seq_one_letter_code
_entity_poly.pdbx_strand_id
1 'polypeptide(L)'
;MTRLLGYLNLIEADLTEGKAPAETMPVFMLIEGEARAMLCSFETQTERADWPDAFREALSATGWAVKHELQRVYGGLSLSPVRDSVGARDVRAEAEHARGILCNCLQQAVVALARVFDRTLDVADLFEDFRIRRQQSLRLYEDLKGLIRLARLAEQQRDLPSVNRLIFSLGDFSRGSMRYLMFKDWKPCEQMINATREALHADILPGALNQLGCYLETMLSQVRLRAVLADCDLA
;
A
#
# COMPACT_ATOMS: atom_id res chain seq x y z
N MET A 1 -12.02 -9.73 -15.19
CA MET A 1 -11.51 -9.18 -13.91
C MET A 1 -10.69 -10.18 -13.12
N THR A 2 -11.19 -11.39 -12.80
CA THR A 2 -10.44 -12.42 -12.06
C THR A 2 -9.09 -12.77 -12.67
N ARG A 3 -8.99 -12.85 -14.01
CA ARG A 3 -7.73 -13.07 -14.71
C ARG A 3 -6.70 -11.94 -14.48
N LEU A 4 -7.14 -10.68 -14.53
CA LEU A 4 -6.30 -9.52 -14.26
C LEU A 4 -5.78 -9.52 -12.81
N LEU A 5 -6.64 -9.89 -11.84
CA LEU A 5 -6.21 -10.10 -10.46
C LEU A 5 -5.17 -11.23 -10.35
N GLY A 6 -5.33 -12.31 -11.12
CA GLY A 6 -4.33 -13.38 -11.22
C GLY A 6 -2.96 -12.88 -11.69
N TYR A 7 -2.91 -12.02 -12.71
CA TYR A 7 -1.64 -11.42 -13.16
C TYR A 7 -1.02 -10.50 -12.12
N LEU A 8 -1.83 -9.71 -11.41
CA LEU A 8 -1.32 -8.85 -10.33
C LEU A 8 -0.74 -9.68 -9.17
N ASN A 9 -1.31 -10.85 -8.88
CA ASN A 9 -0.77 -11.79 -7.90
C ASN A 9 0.54 -12.43 -8.38
N LEU A 10 0.70 -12.68 -9.69
CA LEU A 10 1.97 -13.14 -10.26
C LEU A 10 3.08 -12.10 -10.07
N ILE A 11 2.78 -10.82 -10.35
CA ILE A 11 3.71 -9.70 -10.12
C ILE A 11 4.10 -9.64 -8.63
N GLU A 12 3.15 -9.82 -7.71
CA GLU A 12 3.44 -9.86 -6.27
C GLU A 12 4.40 -10.99 -5.89
N ALA A 13 4.16 -12.19 -6.41
CA ALA A 13 5.03 -13.34 -6.18
C ALA A 13 6.45 -13.08 -6.69
N ASP A 14 6.58 -12.60 -7.93
CA ASP A 14 7.86 -12.28 -8.57
C ASP A 14 8.65 -11.22 -7.76
N LEU A 15 7.98 -10.15 -7.32
CA LEU A 15 8.60 -9.13 -6.50
C LEU A 15 9.03 -9.71 -5.14
N THR A 16 8.18 -10.52 -4.50
CA THR A 16 8.48 -11.15 -3.20
C THR A 16 9.67 -12.11 -3.28
N GLU A 17 9.80 -12.85 -4.38
CA GLU A 17 10.94 -13.74 -4.67
C GLU A 17 12.25 -12.98 -4.99
N GLY A 18 12.19 -11.65 -5.07
CA GLY A 18 13.37 -10.82 -5.31
C GLY A 18 13.74 -10.66 -6.79
N LYS A 19 12.84 -11.04 -7.72
CA LYS A 19 13.07 -10.82 -9.15
C LYS A 19 13.19 -9.34 -9.47
N ALA A 20 13.91 -9.04 -10.55
CA ALA A 20 14.08 -7.66 -10.97
C ALA A 20 12.73 -7.08 -11.41
N PRO A 21 12.37 -5.84 -11.02
CA PRO A 21 11.12 -5.21 -11.45
C PRO A 21 10.91 -5.21 -12.97
N ALA A 22 12.00 -5.11 -13.74
CA ALA A 22 11.98 -5.18 -15.21
C ALA A 22 11.39 -6.50 -15.73
N GLU A 23 11.52 -7.61 -15.00
CA GLU A 23 10.97 -8.92 -15.39
C GLU A 23 9.44 -8.96 -15.25
N THR A 24 8.85 -8.10 -14.43
CA THR A 24 7.39 -7.99 -14.28
C THR A 24 6.74 -7.12 -15.37
N MET A 25 7.55 -6.41 -16.15
CA MET A 25 7.10 -5.47 -17.18
C MET A 25 6.18 -6.09 -18.24
N PRO A 26 6.49 -7.28 -18.81
CA PRO A 26 5.61 -7.89 -19.80
C PRO A 26 4.23 -8.19 -19.24
N VAL A 27 4.15 -8.53 -17.95
CA VAL A 27 2.88 -8.79 -17.26
C VAL A 27 2.09 -7.49 -17.09
N PHE A 28 2.73 -6.36 -16.75
CA PHE A 28 2.06 -5.06 -16.74
C PHE A 28 1.51 -4.65 -18.10
N MET A 29 2.24 -4.87 -19.20
CA MET A 29 1.74 -4.58 -20.55
C MET A 29 0.54 -5.47 -20.92
N LEU A 30 0.57 -6.74 -20.52
CA LEU A 30 -0.55 -7.67 -20.72
C LEU A 30 -1.79 -7.22 -19.95
N ILE A 31 -1.62 -6.80 -18.68
CA ILE A 31 -2.70 -6.25 -17.86
C ILE A 31 -3.34 -5.05 -18.55
N GLU A 32 -2.53 -4.14 -19.11
CA GLU A 32 -3.04 -2.95 -19.80
C GLU A 32 -3.92 -3.33 -21.00
N GLY A 33 -3.41 -4.19 -21.88
CA GLY A 33 -4.12 -4.62 -23.09
C GLY A 33 -5.43 -5.34 -22.75
N GLU A 34 -5.39 -6.26 -21.78
CA GLU A 34 -6.60 -6.98 -21.36
C GLU A 34 -7.61 -6.09 -20.63
N ALA A 35 -7.15 -5.14 -19.82
CA ALA A 35 -8.04 -4.22 -19.12
C ALA A 35 -8.72 -3.26 -20.10
N ARG A 36 -8.02 -2.78 -21.14
CA ARG A 36 -8.61 -2.00 -22.22
C ARG A 36 -9.67 -2.80 -22.99
N ALA A 37 -9.38 -4.06 -23.34
CA ALA A 37 -10.37 -4.92 -23.99
C ALA A 37 -11.62 -5.16 -23.13
N MET A 38 -11.43 -5.34 -21.81
CA MET A 38 -12.52 -5.45 -20.85
C MET A 38 -13.37 -4.17 -20.80
N LEU A 39 -12.75 -2.99 -20.80
CA LEU A 39 -13.46 -1.71 -20.81
C LEU A 39 -14.31 -1.52 -22.08
N CYS A 40 -13.77 -1.88 -23.25
CA CYS A 40 -14.56 -1.89 -24.49
C CYS A 40 -15.77 -2.83 -24.40
N SER A 41 -15.61 -3.98 -23.75
CA SER A 41 -16.72 -4.90 -23.51
C SER A 41 -17.76 -4.30 -22.55
N PHE A 42 -17.35 -3.56 -21.51
CA PHE A 42 -18.26 -2.88 -20.61
C PHE A 42 -19.11 -1.85 -21.36
N GLU A 43 -18.47 -1.00 -22.17
CA GLU A 43 -19.16 -0.01 -23.01
C GLU A 43 -20.18 -0.68 -23.94
N THR A 44 -19.80 -1.75 -24.63
CA THR A 44 -20.72 -2.52 -25.50
C THR A 44 -21.89 -3.13 -24.71
N GLN A 45 -21.63 -3.61 -23.49
CA GLN A 45 -22.68 -4.23 -22.66
C GLN A 45 -23.62 -3.19 -22.04
N THR A 46 -23.16 -1.97 -21.77
CA THR A 46 -24.04 -0.88 -21.30
C THR A 46 -25.06 -0.43 -22.35
N GLU A 47 -24.84 -0.70 -23.63
CA GLU A 47 -25.77 -0.37 -24.71
C GLU A 47 -26.87 -1.44 -24.90
N ARG A 48 -26.73 -2.61 -24.27
CA ARG A 48 -27.70 -3.70 -24.39
C ARG A 48 -28.95 -3.40 -23.57
N ALA A 49 -30.10 -3.36 -24.24
CA ALA A 49 -31.40 -3.06 -23.64
C ALA A 49 -31.85 -4.10 -22.58
N ASP A 50 -31.36 -5.34 -22.67
CA ASP A 50 -31.83 -6.47 -21.85
C ASP A 50 -31.35 -6.43 -20.38
N TRP A 51 -30.33 -5.60 -20.07
CA TRP A 51 -29.81 -5.51 -18.70
C TRP A 51 -30.66 -4.57 -17.83
N PRO A 52 -30.84 -4.83 -16.53
CA PRO A 52 -31.46 -3.87 -15.62
C PRO A 52 -30.68 -2.54 -15.56
N ASP A 53 -31.38 -1.42 -15.43
CA ASP A 53 -30.79 -0.08 -15.35
C ASP A 53 -29.70 0.02 -14.28
N ALA A 54 -29.98 -0.51 -13.09
CA ALA A 54 -29.03 -0.55 -11.97
C ALA A 54 -27.72 -1.29 -12.33
N PHE A 55 -27.80 -2.35 -13.14
CA PHE A 55 -26.61 -3.06 -13.59
C PHE A 55 -25.83 -2.25 -14.63
N ARG A 56 -26.52 -1.59 -15.58
CA ARG A 56 -25.87 -0.73 -16.58
C ARG A 56 -25.19 0.47 -15.94
N GLU A 57 -25.83 1.10 -14.95
CA GLU A 57 -25.23 2.19 -14.17
C GLU A 57 -23.99 1.72 -13.41
N ALA A 58 -24.08 0.60 -12.70
CA ALA A 58 -22.93 0.02 -11.99
C ALA A 58 -21.78 -0.33 -12.94
N LEU A 59 -22.08 -0.88 -14.13
CA LEU A 59 -21.11 -1.22 -15.15
C LEU A 59 -20.42 0.02 -15.73
N SER A 60 -21.19 1.07 -16.01
CA SER A 60 -20.67 2.35 -16.50
C SER A 60 -19.76 3.04 -15.46
N ALA A 61 -20.23 3.16 -14.22
CA ALA A 61 -19.47 3.75 -13.12
C ALA A 61 -18.17 2.97 -12.85
N THR A 62 -18.26 1.63 -12.85
CA THR A 62 -17.11 0.75 -12.68
C THR A 62 -16.11 0.90 -13.83
N GLY A 63 -16.60 0.92 -15.08
CA GLY A 63 -15.76 1.12 -16.27
C GLY A 63 -15.01 2.45 -16.22
N TRP A 64 -15.68 3.53 -15.83
CA TRP A 64 -15.06 4.84 -15.66
C TRP A 64 -13.97 4.84 -14.58
N ALA A 65 -14.26 4.28 -13.40
CA ALA A 65 -13.30 4.20 -12.30
C ALA A 65 -12.06 3.40 -12.69
N VAL A 66 -12.24 2.22 -13.29
CA VAL A 66 -11.12 1.39 -13.77
C VAL A 66 -10.30 2.11 -14.83
N LYS A 67 -10.95 2.78 -15.79
CA LYS A 67 -10.27 3.57 -16.82
C LYS A 67 -9.40 4.68 -16.22
N HIS A 68 -9.93 5.42 -15.25
CA HIS A 68 -9.20 6.49 -14.58
C HIS A 68 -7.98 5.96 -13.81
N GLU A 69 -8.14 4.87 -13.06
CA GLU A 69 -7.04 4.27 -12.30
C GLU A 69 -5.96 3.68 -13.22
N LEU A 70 -6.34 3.06 -14.35
CA LEU A 70 -5.40 2.65 -15.39
C LEU A 70 -4.65 3.85 -15.95
N GLN A 71 -5.33 4.93 -16.31
CA GLN A 71 -4.66 6.15 -16.80
C GLN A 71 -3.71 6.75 -15.77
N ARG A 72 -4.08 6.74 -14.49
CA ARG A 72 -3.22 7.22 -13.41
C ARG A 72 -1.97 6.37 -13.27
N VAL A 73 -2.12 5.05 -13.32
CA VAL A 73 -1.02 4.09 -13.20
C VAL A 73 -0.13 4.17 -14.43
N TYR A 74 -0.65 3.93 -15.64
CA TYR A 74 0.14 3.88 -16.88
C TYR A 74 0.59 5.25 -17.40
N GLY A 75 -0.12 6.33 -17.05
CA GLY A 75 0.30 7.70 -17.38
C GLY A 75 1.40 8.24 -16.44
N GLY A 76 1.48 7.72 -15.21
CA GLY A 76 2.52 8.05 -14.24
C GLY A 76 3.71 7.09 -14.26
N LEU A 77 3.52 5.88 -14.78
CA LEU A 77 4.54 4.83 -14.86
C LEU A 77 5.70 5.26 -15.76
N SER A 78 6.81 5.66 -15.15
CA SER A 78 8.09 5.91 -15.83
C SER A 78 8.83 4.59 -16.03
N LEU A 79 8.21 3.69 -16.78
CA LEU A 79 8.67 2.33 -17.04
C LEU A 79 9.76 2.26 -18.13
N SER A 80 10.75 3.14 -18.06
CA SER A 80 11.92 3.11 -18.95
C SER A 80 12.96 2.11 -18.43
N PRO A 81 13.45 1.17 -19.26
CA PRO A 81 14.53 0.26 -18.89
C PRO A 81 15.90 0.96 -18.73
N VAL A 82 15.97 2.27 -18.96
CA VAL A 82 17.21 3.07 -18.94
C VAL A 82 17.21 4.00 -17.72
N ARG A 83 17.47 3.46 -16.52
CA ARG A 83 17.91 4.26 -15.38
C ARG A 83 19.02 3.53 -14.63
N ASP A 84 20.18 4.19 -14.58
CA ASP A 84 21.39 3.73 -13.90
C ASP A 84 21.14 3.41 -12.42
N SER A 85 21.96 2.49 -11.89
CA SER A 85 22.11 1.87 -10.55
C SER A 85 21.44 2.43 -9.28
N VAL A 86 20.92 3.67 -9.27
CA VAL A 86 19.99 4.19 -8.23
C VAL A 86 18.53 3.84 -8.59
N GLY A 87 18.21 3.58 -9.86
CA GLY A 87 16.86 3.39 -10.39
C GLY A 87 16.16 2.07 -10.04
N ALA A 88 16.86 1.00 -9.66
CA ALA A 88 16.22 -0.30 -9.44
C ALA A 88 15.25 -0.32 -8.23
N ARG A 89 15.56 0.45 -7.17
CA ARG A 89 14.68 0.56 -5.98
C ARG A 89 13.45 1.42 -6.24
N ASP A 90 13.61 2.49 -7.01
CA ASP A 90 12.51 3.36 -7.40
C ASP A 90 11.54 2.60 -8.30
N VAL A 91 12.04 1.86 -9.29
CA VAL A 91 11.21 1.03 -10.18
C VAL A 91 10.49 -0.08 -9.41
N ARG A 92 11.11 -0.68 -8.39
CA ARG A 92 10.44 -1.66 -7.52
C ARG A 92 9.29 -1.03 -6.74
N ALA A 93 9.55 0.08 -6.06
CA ALA A 93 8.53 0.78 -5.29
C ALA A 93 7.37 1.24 -6.18
N GLU A 94 7.68 1.70 -7.39
CA GLU A 94 6.70 2.11 -8.41
C GLU A 94 5.87 0.92 -8.90
N ALA A 95 6.50 -0.24 -9.18
CA ALA A 95 5.81 -1.46 -9.56
C ALA A 95 4.89 -1.99 -8.45
N GLU A 96 5.36 -2.04 -7.19
CA GLU A 96 4.54 -2.43 -6.04
C GLU A 96 3.36 -1.48 -5.84
N HIS A 97 3.59 -0.17 -6.01
CA HIS A 97 2.56 0.84 -5.88
C HIS A 97 1.50 0.74 -6.98
N ALA A 98 1.93 0.65 -8.25
CA ALA A 98 1.07 0.46 -9.41
C ALA A 98 0.21 -0.80 -9.25
N ARG A 99 0.84 -1.93 -8.88
CA ARG A 99 0.14 -3.18 -8.61
C ARG A 99 -0.89 -3.03 -7.49
N GLY A 100 -0.52 -2.37 -6.39
CA GLY A 100 -1.43 -2.14 -5.26
C GLY A 100 -2.65 -1.31 -5.64
N ILE A 101 -2.46 -0.25 -6.45
CA ILE A 101 -3.55 0.57 -7.00
C ILE A 101 -4.48 -0.30 -7.86
N LEU A 102 -3.94 -1.02 -8.83
CA LEU A 102 -4.73 -1.82 -9.77
C LEU A 102 -5.48 -2.96 -9.06
N CYS A 103 -4.83 -3.62 -8.10
CA CYS A 103 -5.46 -4.70 -7.33
C CYS A 103 -6.65 -4.18 -6.52
N ASN A 104 -6.46 -3.08 -5.78
CA ASN A 104 -7.55 -2.45 -5.03
C ASN A 104 -8.68 -2.00 -5.96
N CYS A 105 -8.35 -1.33 -7.07
CA CYS A 105 -9.34 -0.88 -8.06
C CYS A 105 -10.18 -2.05 -8.61
N LEU A 106 -9.53 -3.14 -9.03
CA LEU A 106 -10.21 -4.30 -9.60
C LEU A 106 -11.03 -5.07 -8.55
N GLN A 107 -10.55 -5.18 -7.31
CA GLN A 107 -11.32 -5.79 -6.22
C GLN A 107 -12.58 -4.98 -5.89
N GLN A 108 -12.45 -3.66 -5.78
CA GLN A 108 -13.58 -2.75 -5.57
C GLN A 108 -14.57 -2.80 -6.73
N ALA A 109 -14.09 -2.88 -7.96
CA ALA A 109 -14.93 -3.01 -9.14
C ALA A 109 -15.73 -4.33 -9.15
N VAL A 110 -15.12 -5.45 -8.74
CA VAL A 110 -15.86 -6.71 -8.58
C VAL A 110 -16.96 -6.58 -7.53
N VAL A 111 -16.67 -5.95 -6.40
CA VAL A 111 -17.65 -5.74 -5.32
C VAL A 111 -18.77 -4.79 -5.76
N ALA A 112 -18.46 -3.70 -6.46
CA ALA A 112 -19.45 -2.76 -6.97
C ALA A 112 -20.45 -3.43 -7.92
N LEU A 113 -19.97 -4.31 -8.80
CA LEU A 113 -20.83 -5.10 -9.69
C LEU A 113 -21.63 -6.16 -8.92
N ALA A 114 -21.00 -6.84 -7.94
CA ALA A 114 -21.68 -7.84 -7.13
C ALA A 114 -22.80 -7.24 -6.26
N ARG A 115 -22.62 -6.00 -5.78
CA ARG A 115 -23.61 -5.26 -4.96
C ARG A 115 -24.92 -4.94 -5.67
N VAL A 116 -24.95 -5.04 -7.00
CA VAL A 116 -26.20 -4.98 -7.76
C VAL A 116 -27.11 -6.17 -7.41
N PHE A 117 -26.53 -7.32 -7.08
CA PHE A 117 -27.25 -8.56 -6.74
C PHE A 117 -27.34 -8.78 -5.23
N ASP A 118 -26.31 -8.40 -4.48
CA ASP A 118 -26.30 -8.48 -3.01
C ASP A 118 -25.63 -7.25 -2.40
N ARG A 119 -26.43 -6.34 -1.86
CA ARG A 119 -25.99 -5.07 -1.28
C ARG A 119 -25.14 -5.22 -0.02
N THR A 120 -25.16 -6.39 0.61
CA THR A 120 -24.45 -6.62 1.88
C THR A 120 -23.00 -7.03 1.70
N LEU A 121 -22.59 -7.37 0.48
CA LEU A 121 -21.22 -7.81 0.18
C LEU A 121 -20.19 -6.73 0.49
N ASP A 122 -19.16 -7.08 1.24
CA ASP A 122 -17.94 -6.31 1.42
C ASP A 122 -16.76 -6.94 0.67
N VAL A 123 -15.75 -6.14 0.37
CA VAL A 123 -14.49 -6.56 -0.26
C VAL A 123 -13.80 -7.61 0.60
N ALA A 124 -13.89 -7.45 1.93
CA ALA A 124 -13.35 -8.40 2.89
C ALA A 124 -14.02 -9.79 2.80
N ASP A 125 -15.27 -9.88 2.35
CA ASP A 125 -15.98 -11.17 2.20
C ASP A 125 -15.50 -11.95 0.97
N LEU A 126 -14.97 -11.26 -0.03
CA LEU A 126 -14.61 -11.84 -1.33
C LEU A 126 -13.10 -12.06 -1.52
N PHE A 127 -12.25 -11.30 -0.80
CA PHE A 127 -10.81 -11.28 -1.02
C PHE A 127 -10.01 -11.43 0.28
N GLU A 128 -9.46 -12.62 0.52
CA GLU A 128 -8.67 -12.93 1.72
C GLU A 128 -7.38 -12.08 1.81
N ASP A 129 -6.76 -11.80 0.67
CA ASP A 129 -5.58 -10.94 0.59
C ASP A 129 -5.89 -9.49 1.01
N PHE A 130 -7.11 -9.00 0.78
CA PHE A 130 -7.55 -7.72 1.34
C PHE A 130 -7.61 -7.76 2.87
N ARG A 131 -8.19 -8.82 3.45
CA ARG A 131 -8.25 -9.02 4.91
C ARG A 131 -6.85 -9.07 5.52
N ILE A 132 -5.93 -9.82 4.90
CA ILE A 132 -4.53 -9.91 5.35
C ILE A 132 -3.87 -8.53 5.32
N ARG A 133 -3.97 -7.78 4.22
CA ARG A 133 -3.38 -6.42 4.11
C ARG A 133 -3.98 -5.44 5.12
N ARG A 134 -5.28 -5.55 5.41
CA ARG A 134 -5.96 -4.78 6.46
C ARG A 134 -5.38 -5.10 7.84
N GLN A 135 -5.28 -6.39 8.19
CA GLN A 135 -4.71 -6.83 9.47
C GLN A 135 -3.24 -6.36 9.63
N GLN A 136 -2.45 -6.47 8.58
CA GLN A 136 -1.05 -6.00 8.56
C GLN A 136 -0.95 -4.49 8.76
N SER A 137 -1.83 -3.72 8.10
CA SER A 137 -1.86 -2.25 8.24
C SER A 137 -2.34 -1.81 9.62
N LEU A 138 -3.31 -2.51 10.22
CA LEU A 138 -3.75 -2.27 11.61
C LEU A 138 -2.64 -2.56 12.62
N ARG A 139 -1.93 -3.69 12.45
CA ARG A 139 -0.79 -4.02 13.31
C ARG A 139 0.31 -2.97 13.22
N LEU A 140 0.65 -2.54 12.00
CA LEU A 140 1.61 -1.46 11.77
C LEU A 140 1.15 -0.15 12.43
N TYR A 141 -0.13 0.19 12.29
CA TYR A 141 -0.72 1.38 12.91
C TYR A 141 -0.57 1.39 14.43
N GLU A 142 -0.92 0.28 15.10
CA GLU A 142 -0.81 0.16 16.56
C GLU A 142 0.63 0.22 17.04
N ASP A 143 1.55 -0.46 16.36
CA ASP A 143 2.97 -0.44 16.72
C ASP A 143 3.57 0.96 16.56
N LEU A 144 3.26 1.67 15.47
CA LEU A 144 3.68 3.07 15.27
C LEU A 144 3.11 3.99 16.36
N LYS A 145 1.82 3.84 16.70
CA LYS A 145 1.18 4.60 17.77
C LYS A 145 1.81 4.33 19.14
N GLY A 146 2.27 3.10 19.38
CA GLY A 146 3.05 2.72 20.56
C GLY A 146 4.42 3.40 20.59
N LEU A 147 5.15 3.36 19.47
CA LEU A 147 6.47 4.00 19.34
C LEU A 147 6.41 5.52 19.54
N ILE A 148 5.41 6.20 18.99
CA ILE A 148 5.22 7.65 19.19
C ILE A 148 5.04 7.97 20.67
N ARG A 149 4.23 7.19 21.39
CA ARG A 149 4.03 7.35 22.84
C ARG A 149 5.35 7.17 23.61
N LEU A 150 6.15 6.17 23.25
CA LEU A 150 7.45 5.93 23.87
C LEU A 150 8.48 7.03 23.53
N ALA A 151 8.48 7.54 22.30
CA ALA A 151 9.37 8.62 21.88
C ALA A 151 9.10 9.90 22.69
N ARG A 152 7.82 10.29 22.80
CA ARG A 152 7.40 11.43 23.63
C ARG A 152 7.74 11.24 25.11
N LEU A 153 7.56 10.03 25.65
CA LEU A 153 7.93 9.73 27.03
C LEU A 153 9.43 9.89 27.27
N ALA A 154 10.26 9.33 26.38
CA ALA A 154 11.71 9.43 26.45
C ALA A 154 12.19 10.89 26.33
N GLU A 155 11.55 11.69 25.48
CA GLU A 155 11.85 13.11 25.32
C GLU A 155 11.51 13.94 26.58
N GLN A 156 10.40 13.62 27.24
CA GLN A 156 9.92 14.31 28.44
C GLN A 156 10.73 13.94 29.68
N GLN A 157 10.95 12.64 29.93
CA GLN A 157 11.62 12.16 31.14
C GLN A 157 13.14 12.28 31.07
N ARG A 158 13.71 12.13 29.86
CA ARG A 158 15.16 12.20 29.59
C ARG A 158 15.98 11.26 30.48
N ASP A 159 15.39 10.15 30.89
CA ASP A 159 16.02 9.15 31.74
C ASP A 159 16.40 7.90 30.94
N LEU A 160 17.47 7.22 31.39
CA LEU A 160 17.95 6.00 30.75
C LEU A 160 16.88 4.89 30.63
N PRO A 161 16.01 4.65 31.63
CA PRO A 161 14.93 3.67 31.53
C PRO A 161 13.97 3.92 30.36
N SER A 162 13.48 5.15 30.17
CA SER A 162 12.53 5.45 29.09
C SER A 162 13.17 5.35 27.72
N VAL A 163 14.41 5.84 27.59
CA VAL A 163 15.16 5.74 26.34
C VAL A 163 15.44 4.27 25.98
N ASN A 164 15.88 3.45 26.95
CA ASN A 164 16.11 2.03 26.70
C ASN A 164 14.84 1.28 26.29
N ARG A 165 13.69 1.62 26.89
CA ARG A 165 12.40 1.04 26.50
C ARG A 165 12.03 1.39 25.05
N LEU A 166 12.27 2.64 24.63
CA LEU A 166 12.08 3.06 23.25
C LEU A 166 12.99 2.28 22.30
N ILE A 167 14.31 2.21 22.58
CA ILE A 167 15.27 1.51 21.72
C ILE A 167 14.93 0.02 21.58
N PHE A 168 14.52 -0.63 22.67
CA PHE A 168 14.07 -2.02 22.63
C PHE A 168 12.83 -2.18 21.73
N SER A 169 11.83 -1.31 21.91
CA SER A 169 10.59 -1.32 21.12
C SER A 169 10.85 -1.03 19.64
N LEU A 170 11.79 -0.14 19.31
CA LEU A 170 12.25 0.08 17.93
C LEU A 170 12.90 -1.18 17.35
N GLY A 171 13.65 -1.95 18.15
CA GLY A 171 14.20 -3.23 17.74
C GLY A 171 13.13 -4.28 17.43
N ASP A 172 12.10 -4.38 18.27
CA ASP A 172 10.97 -5.27 18.04
C ASP A 172 10.15 -4.86 16.82
N PHE A 173 9.92 -3.56 16.65
CA PHE A 173 9.28 -3.01 15.45
C PHE A 173 10.05 -3.39 14.18
N SER A 174 11.37 -3.19 14.15
CA SER A 174 12.22 -3.52 13.01
C SER A 174 12.15 -5.00 12.62
N ARG A 175 12.08 -5.92 13.60
CA ARG A 175 11.93 -7.37 13.33
C ARG A 175 10.48 -7.79 13.09
N GLY A 176 9.54 -6.98 13.53
CA GLY A 176 8.11 -7.23 13.54
C GLY A 176 7.41 -6.55 12.39
N SER A 177 6.65 -5.51 12.70
CA SER A 177 5.70 -4.85 11.79
C SER A 177 6.33 -3.92 10.76
N MET A 178 7.61 -3.57 10.90
CA MET A 178 8.32 -2.77 9.89
C MET A 178 8.21 -3.39 8.48
N ARG A 179 8.15 -4.71 8.38
CA ARG A 179 7.95 -5.44 7.12
C ARG A 179 6.65 -5.09 6.39
N TYR A 180 5.68 -4.47 7.06
CA TYR A 180 4.39 -4.04 6.50
C TYR A 180 4.40 -2.59 6.00
N LEU A 181 5.54 -1.90 6.08
CA LEU A 181 5.77 -0.63 5.40
C LEU A 181 5.83 -0.84 3.88
N MET A 182 5.51 0.22 3.12
CA MET A 182 5.76 0.19 1.68
C MET A 182 7.28 0.13 1.45
N PHE A 183 7.73 -0.55 0.40
CA PHE A 183 9.15 -0.80 0.15
C PHE A 183 10.00 0.49 0.13
N LYS A 184 9.45 1.59 -0.42
CA LYS A 184 10.11 2.90 -0.43
C LYS A 184 10.44 3.44 0.97
N ASP A 185 9.66 3.06 1.98
CA ASP A 185 9.76 3.60 3.35
C ASP A 185 10.70 2.76 4.22
N TRP A 186 11.14 1.58 3.77
CA TRP A 186 12.00 0.69 4.57
C TRP A 186 13.35 1.34 4.90
N LYS A 187 14.10 1.77 3.87
CA LYS A 187 15.43 2.36 4.07
C LYS A 187 15.38 3.67 4.88
N PRO A 188 14.49 4.63 4.58
CA PRO A 188 14.36 5.83 5.41
C PRO A 188 14.05 5.51 6.88
N CYS A 189 13.22 4.50 7.13
CA CYS A 189 12.86 4.08 8.47
C CYS A 189 14.07 3.46 9.21
N GLU A 190 14.80 2.54 8.56
CA GLU A 190 16.05 1.97 9.08
C GLU A 190 17.07 3.06 9.44
N GLN A 191 17.25 4.04 8.56
CA GLN A 191 18.18 5.15 8.77
C GLN A 191 17.76 5.99 9.97
N MET A 192 16.48 6.30 10.12
CA MET A 192 15.97 7.06 11.27
C MET A 192 16.17 6.30 12.60
N ILE A 193 15.91 4.99 12.60
CA ILE A 193 16.10 4.14 13.77
C ILE A 193 17.58 4.07 14.16
N ASN A 194 18.47 3.91 13.18
CA ASN A 194 19.92 3.85 13.44
C ASN A 194 20.47 5.19 13.93
N ALA A 195 20.05 6.31 13.32
CA ALA A 195 20.42 7.65 13.78
C ALA A 195 19.99 7.90 15.23
N THR A 196 18.80 7.42 15.62
CA THR A 196 18.34 7.51 17.01
C THR A 196 19.23 6.69 17.96
N ARG A 197 19.65 5.48 17.55
CA ARG A 197 20.55 4.63 18.35
C ARG A 197 21.94 5.25 18.50
N GLU A 198 22.47 5.84 17.44
CA GLU A 198 23.77 6.52 17.47
C GLU A 198 23.76 7.74 18.39
N ALA A 199 22.64 8.47 18.42
CA ALA A 199 22.44 9.62 19.30
C ALA A 199 22.36 9.25 20.79
N LEU A 200 22.20 7.96 21.16
CA LEU A 200 22.11 7.50 22.55
C LEU A 200 23.31 7.91 23.41
N HIS A 201 24.48 7.99 22.79
CA HIS A 201 25.75 8.28 23.46
C HIS A 201 26.23 9.72 23.23
N ALA A 202 25.38 10.59 22.67
CA ALA A 202 25.75 11.93 22.28
C ALA A 202 24.81 12.98 22.90
N ASP A 203 25.31 14.20 23.10
CA ASP A 203 24.54 15.34 23.63
C ASP A 203 23.38 15.78 22.72
N ILE A 204 23.26 15.19 21.53
CA ILE A 204 22.20 15.46 20.55
C ILE A 204 20.94 14.61 20.74
N LEU A 205 20.91 13.73 21.74
CA LEU A 205 19.79 12.81 22.00
C LEU A 205 18.40 13.50 22.02
N PRO A 206 18.19 14.65 22.70
CA PRO A 206 16.88 15.29 22.72
C PRO A 206 16.39 15.69 21.32
N GLY A 207 17.30 16.19 20.48
CA GLY A 207 16.98 16.55 19.09
C GLY A 207 16.63 15.32 18.25
N ALA A 208 17.37 14.23 18.43
CA ALA A 208 17.10 12.96 17.74
C ALA A 208 15.75 12.35 18.13
N LEU A 209 15.38 12.41 19.42
CA LEU A 209 14.07 11.92 19.91
C LEU A 209 12.90 12.70 19.32
N ASN A 210 13.00 14.04 19.28
CA ASN A 210 11.99 14.89 18.66
C ASN A 210 11.86 14.59 17.15
N GLN A 211 12.99 14.48 16.43
CA GLN A 211 12.98 14.15 15.00
C GLN A 211 12.36 12.77 14.73
N LEU A 212 12.66 11.77 15.56
CA LEU A 212 12.04 10.46 15.48
C LEU A 212 10.52 10.55 15.71
N GLY A 213 10.08 11.29 16.74
CA GLY A 213 8.66 11.50 17.04
C GLY A 213 7.90 12.05 15.83
N CYS A 214 8.38 13.16 15.25
CA CYS A 214 7.79 13.78 14.05
C CYS A 214 7.78 12.84 12.85
N TYR A 215 8.86 12.07 12.65
CA TYR A 215 8.94 11.09 11.58
C TYR A 215 7.89 9.97 11.72
N LEU A 216 7.77 9.39 12.92
CA LEU A 216 6.80 8.34 13.21
C LEU A 216 5.35 8.85 13.07
N GLU A 217 5.06 10.09 13.46
CA GLU A 217 3.75 10.73 13.28
C GLU A 217 3.39 10.91 11.80
N THR A 218 4.37 11.31 10.99
CA THR A 218 4.22 11.43 9.53
C THR A 218 3.91 10.06 8.92
N MET A 219 4.67 9.04 9.30
CA MET A 219 4.48 7.68 8.83
C MET A 219 3.12 7.11 9.26
N LEU A 220 2.71 7.33 10.51
CA LEU A 220 1.40 6.92 11.00
C LEU A 220 0.28 7.56 10.16
N SER A 221 0.41 8.86 9.86
CA SER A 221 -0.55 9.58 9.02
C SER A 221 -0.65 8.99 7.61
N GLN A 222 0.47 8.59 7.00
CA GLN A 222 0.47 7.90 5.71
C GLN A 222 -0.17 6.50 5.78
N VAL A 223 0.06 5.75 6.85
CA VAL A 223 -0.57 4.44 7.06
C VAL A 223 -2.08 4.57 7.19
N ARG A 224 -2.59 5.60 7.89
CA ARG A 224 -4.03 5.89 8.01
C ARG A 224 -4.73 6.10 6.68
N LEU A 225 -4.02 6.62 5.68
CA LEU A 225 -4.56 6.88 4.34
C LEU A 225 -4.63 5.64 3.44
N ARG A 226 -4.19 4.47 3.91
CA ARG A 226 -4.26 3.23 3.12
C ARG A 226 -5.72 2.87 2.86
N ALA A 227 -6.05 2.55 1.61
CA ALA A 227 -7.40 2.18 1.19
C ALA A 227 -8.01 1.04 2.02
N VAL A 228 -7.20 0.08 2.47
CA VAL A 228 -7.65 -1.06 3.30
C VAL A 228 -8.11 -0.65 4.71
N LEU A 229 -7.83 0.59 5.13
CA LEU A 229 -8.24 1.14 6.42
C LEU A 229 -9.36 2.19 6.32
N ALA A 230 -9.89 2.45 5.10
CA ALA A 230 -10.88 3.51 4.88
C ALA A 230 -12.12 3.39 5.76
N ASP A 231 -12.56 2.15 6.04
CA ASP A 231 -13.74 1.85 6.86
C ASP A 231 -13.41 1.55 8.33
N CYS A 232 -12.20 1.86 8.79
CA CYS A 232 -11.79 1.66 10.18
C CYS A 232 -11.91 2.98 10.97
N ASP A 233 -12.64 2.96 12.08
CA ASP A 233 -12.64 4.06 13.06
C ASP A 233 -11.30 4.09 13.82
N LEU A 234 -10.30 4.76 13.24
CA LEU A 234 -8.97 4.93 13.81
C LEU A 234 -8.90 6.23 14.62
N ALA A 235 -8.95 6.09 15.96
CA ALA A 235 -8.81 7.19 16.93
C ALA A 235 -7.36 7.57 17.22
#